data_AF-A0A945ZGV1-F1
#
_entry.id   AF-A0A945ZGV1-F1
#
_cell.length_a   1.000
_cell.length_b   1.000
_cell.length_c   1.000
_cell.angle_alpha   90.00
_cell.angle_beta   90.00
_cell.angle_gamma   90.00
#
_symmetry.space_group_name_H-M   'P 1'
#
loop_
_entity.id
_entity.type
_entity.pdbx_description
1 polymer ?
#
loop_
_entity_poly.entity_id
_entity_poly.type
_entity_poly.pdbx_seq_one_letter_code
_entity_poly.pdbx_strand_id
1 'polypeptide(L)' 'MSGVGKTTLAAKVPSEAWFHFSADYRIGTRYLAEPILDNVKREAMKVPFLADLLRSDSIYINHN' A
#
# COMPACT_ATOMS: atom_id res chain seq x y z
N MET A 1 -10.14 -12.67 9.41
CA MET A 1 -9.72 -13.10 10.77
C MET A 1 -8.20 -13.08 10.89
N SER A 2 -7.65 -12.13 11.64
CA SER A 2 -6.25 -12.15 12.07
C SER A 2 -6.09 -13.09 13.28
N GLY A 3 -4.92 -13.72 13.47
CA GLY A 3 -4.61 -14.48 14.69
C GLY A 3 -4.94 -15.98 14.72
N VAL A 4 -5.66 -16.54 13.73
CA VAL A 4 -6.03 -17.98 13.70
C VAL A 4 -4.91 -18.94 13.25
N GLY A 5 -3.64 -18.51 13.27
CA GLY A 5 -2.48 -19.37 13.00
C GLY A 5 -2.15 -19.68 11.52
N LYS A 6 -2.79 -19.01 10.54
CA LYS A 6 -2.51 -19.23 9.10
C LYS A 6 -1.04 -19.07 8.74
N THR A 7 -0.40 -18.00 9.23
CA THR A 7 1.03 -17.74 8.99
C THR A 7 1.92 -18.81 9.64
N THR A 8 1.55 -19.27 10.84
CA THR A 8 2.26 -20.33 11.56
C THR A 8 2.16 -21.68 10.85
N LEU A 9 0.99 -21.99 10.27
CA LEU A 9 0.81 -23.21 9.48
C LEU A 9 1.55 -23.12 8.15
N ALA A 10 1.42 -21.99 7.43
CA ALA A 10 2.14 -21.76 6.17
C ALA A 10 3.65 -21.91 6.39
N ALA A 11 4.24 -21.31 7.43
CA ALA A 11 5.67 -21.42 7.70
C ALA A 11 6.18 -22.85 7.96
N LYS A 12 5.29 -23.82 8.28
CA LYS A 12 5.65 -25.23 8.50
C LYS A 12 5.56 -26.09 7.24
N VAL A 13 4.97 -25.58 6.15
CA VAL A 13 4.83 -26.32 4.89
C VAL A 13 6.08 -26.11 4.04
N PRO A 14 6.70 -27.17 3.47
CA PRO A 14 7.92 -27.05 2.68
C PRO A 14 7.75 -26.12 1.48
N SER A 15 8.62 -25.12 1.34
CA SER A 15 8.60 -24.15 0.23
C SER A 15 8.95 -24.75 -1.13
N GLU A 16 9.66 -25.88 -1.14
CA GLU A 16 10.04 -26.59 -2.37
C GLU A 16 8.85 -27.30 -3.04
N ALA A 17 7.85 -27.68 -2.25
CA ALA A 17 6.65 -28.36 -2.73
C ALA A 17 5.42 -27.43 -2.82
N TRP A 18 5.46 -26.29 -2.12
CA TRP A 18 4.32 -25.38 -2.00
C TRP A 18 4.72 -23.92 -2.15
N PHE A 19 3.97 -23.21 -3.00
CA PHE A 19 4.13 -21.77 -3.19
C PHE A 19 3.40 -21.00 -2.07
N HIS A 20 4.16 -20.24 -1.27
CA HIS A 20 3.62 -19.40 -0.21
C HIS A 20 3.12 -18.07 -0.77
N PHE A 21 1.80 -17.88 -0.78
CA PHE A 21 1.17 -16.67 -1.30
C PHE A 21 0.36 -15.95 -0.22
N SER A 22 0.62 -14.66 -0.03
CA SER A 22 -0.18 -13.78 0.81
C SER A 22 -0.95 -12.80 -0.08
N ALA A 23 -2.27 -12.98 -0.16
CA ALA A 23 -3.15 -12.07 -0.89
C ALA A 23 -3.12 -10.66 -0.29
N ASP A 24 -3.08 -10.56 1.04
CA ASP A 24 -3.01 -9.27 1.75
C ASP A 24 -1.71 -8.52 1.41
N TYR A 25 -0.57 -9.24 1.43
CA TYR A 25 0.71 -8.67 1.01
C TYR A 25 0.67 -8.24 -0.46
N ARG A 26 0.06 -9.05 -1.33
CA ARG A 26 -0.05 -8.76 -2.75
C ARG A 26 -0.91 -7.52 -3.02
N ILE A 27 -2.05 -7.41 -2.34
CA ILE A 27 -2.94 -6.26 -2.46
C ILE A 27 -2.23 -5.01 -1.93
N GLY A 28 -1.60 -5.10 -0.76
CA GLY A 28 -0.86 -4.00 -0.17
C GLY A 28 0.27 -3.48 -1.06
N THR A 29 1.07 -4.39 -1.64
CA THR A 29 2.25 -4.02 -2.42
C THR A 29 1.96 -3.66 -3.88
N ARG A 30 0.89 -4.18 -4.48
CA ARG A 30 0.61 -3.93 -5.91
C ARG A 30 -0.57 -3.01 -6.18
N TYR A 31 -1.58 -3.00 -5.32
CA TYR A 31 -2.84 -2.33 -5.64
C TYR A 31 -3.16 -1.14 -4.73
N LEU A 32 -2.47 -0.98 -3.59
CA LEU A 32 -2.75 0.13 -2.67
C LEU A 32 -1.91 1.39 -2.91
N ALA A 33 -0.83 1.32 -3.68
CA ALA A 33 0.04 2.48 -3.91
C ALA A 33 -0.71 3.68 -4.51
N GLU A 34 -1.41 3.47 -5.64
CA GLU A 34 -2.20 4.51 -6.31
C GLU A 34 -3.36 5.03 -5.45
N PRO A 35 -4.24 4.18 -4.87
CA PRO A 35 -5.32 4.65 -3.99
C PRO A 35 -4.85 5.45 -2.77
N ILE A 36 -3.74 5.04 -2.15
CA ILE A 36 -3.16 5.77 -1.01
C ILE A 36 -2.67 7.14 -1.48
N LEU A 37 -1.91 7.18 -2.57
CA LEU A 37 -1.36 8.42 -3.10
C LEU A 37 -2.47 9.40 -3.52
N ASP A 38 -3.52 8.90 -4.16
CA ASP A 38 -4.68 9.70 -4.56
C ASP A 38 -5.45 10.25 -3.37
N ASN A 39 -5.60 9.46 -2.31
CA ASN A 39 -6.23 9.92 -1.08
C ASN A 39 -5.40 11.03 -0.42
N VAL A 40 -4.08 10.85 -0.31
CA VAL A 40 -3.17 11.86 0.25
C VAL A 40 -3.21 13.15 -0.57
N LYS A 41 -3.15 13.06 -1.90
CA LYS A 41 -3.31 14.22 -2.79
C LYS A 41 -4.64 14.92 -2.55
N ARG A 42 -5.75 14.18 -2.46
CA ARG A 42 -7.08 14.74 -2.21
C ARG A 42 -7.18 15.50 -0.90
N GLU A 43 -6.60 14.96 0.18
CA GLU A 43 -6.55 15.64 1.47
C GLU A 43 -5.64 16.88 1.42
N ALA A 44 -4.47 16.80 0.77
CA ALA A 44 -3.58 17.93 0.58
C ALA A 44 -4.24 19.08 -0.21
N MET A 45 -5.07 18.75 -1.21
CA MET A 45 -5.82 19.74 -2.01
C MET A 45 -6.86 20.53 -1.21
N LYS A 46 -7.21 20.11 0.01
CA LYS A 46 -8.09 20.87 0.91
C LYS A 46 -7.36 22.04 1.59
N VAL A 47 -6.03 22.02 1.62
CA VAL A 47 -5.21 23.10 2.19
C VAL A 47 -4.75 24.00 1.03
N PRO A 48 -5.22 25.26 0.92
CA PRO A 48 -4.94 26.12 -0.24
C PRO A 48 -3.45 26.24 -0.58
N PHE A 49 -2.60 26.43 0.44
CA PHE A 49 -1.15 26.49 0.28
C PHE A 49 -0.57 25.24 -0.38
N LEU A 50 -0.97 24.03 0.06
CA LEU A 50 -0.47 22.78 -0.53
C LEU A 50 -1.06 22.56 -1.93
N ALA A 51 -2.31 22.94 -2.14
CA ALA A 51 -2.96 22.84 -3.43
C ALA A 51 -2.25 23.69 -4.48
N ASP A 52 -1.83 24.90 -4.13
CA ASP A 52 -1.09 25.78 -5.04
C ASP A 52 0.26 25.17 -5.39
N LEU A 53 1.02 24.68 -4.40
CA LEU A 53 2.31 24.03 -4.63
C LEU A 53 2.22 22.75 -5.48
N LEU A 54 1.16 21.95 -5.29
CA LEU A 54 0.92 20.73 -6.07
C LEU A 54 0.47 21.06 -7.50
N ARG A 55 -0.33 22.10 -7.70
CA ARG A 55 -0.81 22.52 -9.03
C ARG A 55 0.26 23.23 -9.84
N SER A 56 1.20 23.91 -9.19
CA SER A 56 2.34 24.57 -9.83
C SER A 56 3.54 23.64 -10.01
N ASP A 57 3.38 22.34 -9.76
CA ASP A 57 4.45 21.33 -9.77
C ASP A 57 5.68 21.71 -8.92
N SER A 58 5.48 22.55 -7.91
CA SER A 58 6.55 23.02 -7.00
C SER A 58 6.89 21.96 -5.95
N ILE A 59 5.93 21.07 -5.65
CA ILE A 59 6.14 19.85 -4.87
C ILE A 59 5.41 18.69 -5.55
N TYR A 60 5.90 17.47 -5.35
CA TYR A 60 5.19 16.25 -5.73
C TYR A 60 5.21 15.26 -4.57
N ILE A 61 4.19 14.40 -4.52
CA ILE A 61 4.05 13.36 -3.49
C ILE A 61 4.33 12.02 -4.18
N ASN A 62 5.25 11.26 -3.60
CA ASN A 62 5.56 9.90 -4.04
C ASN A 62 5.57 8.94 -2.84
N HIS A 63 5.38 7.66 -3.12
CA HIS A 63 5.62 6.58 -2.16
C HIS A 63 7.06 6.08 -2.31
N ASN A 64 7.66 5.57 -1.23
CA ASN A 64 8.99 4.95 -1.23
C ASN A 64 8.94 3.52 -1.74
#